data_AF-A0A9P4TFU9-F1
#
_entry.id   AF-A0A9P4TFU9-F1
#
_cell.length_a   1.000
_cell.length_b   1.000
_cell.length_c   1.000
_cell.angle_alpha   90.00
_cell.angle_beta   90.00
_cell.angle_gamma   90.00
#
_symmetry.space_group_name_H-M   'P 1'
#
loop_
_entity.id
_entity.type
_entity.pdbx_description
1 polymer ?
#
loop_
_entity_poly.entity_id
_entity_poly.type
_entity_poly.pdbx_seq_one_letter_code
_entity_poly.pdbx_strand_id
1 'polypeptide(L)'
;MVVRPYFTSDKAVLPFDKVIELETIDAVTFRSIVKAYSPTGGENGTYGGHVFAQAAWAAAQTVNEGLLIHNITGYFILGGKPNEHYIYKVSKVRDGYNYCTRSVTVVQDAGQPMFTCTCSFKREETSPFDVQEQVDLKKKYRDVLQGKDTEPMQHITAPSNDSEFFRETYLPAHPDHFNPIGGLHLRKADMRPYNASRDALDRRQLTFYTLRGSLPLPTAPFPPGPGKVNVTREANLHACAHLYASDRNSLFIVPNHLDRGREFTRMASLSHSVIFHVGVKDLIMPPEPRIDHPNADRTLWEDEKISLCALDGYEETDRDADGRKWFVQEAWMTRATGGRGLHTRWTDTVWWGQAAGELEDMKSALGHKLSWAR
;
A
#
# COMPACT_ATOMS: atom_id res chain seq x y z
N MET A 1 9.56 24.72 -15.18
CA MET A 1 9.86 23.60 -14.25
C MET A 1 8.53 23.01 -13.82
N VAL A 2 8.23 21.75 -14.17
CA VAL A 2 6.94 21.13 -13.80
C VAL A 2 6.93 20.96 -12.28
N VAL A 3 6.16 21.79 -11.57
CA VAL A 3 5.93 21.62 -10.14
C VAL A 3 5.27 20.26 -9.97
N ARG A 4 5.99 19.32 -9.36
CA ARG A 4 5.48 17.98 -9.08
C ARG A 4 4.58 18.12 -7.85
N PRO A 5 3.27 17.83 -7.93
CA PRO A 5 2.31 18.10 -6.84
C PRO A 5 2.56 17.33 -5.52
N TYR A 6 3.59 16.48 -5.49
CA TYR A 6 3.98 15.60 -4.39
C TYR A 6 5.28 16.04 -3.73
N PHE A 7 5.72 17.24 -4.08
CA PHE A 7 6.87 17.87 -3.49
C PHE A 7 6.46 19.20 -2.89
N THR A 8 7.07 19.51 -1.77
CA THR A 8 7.12 20.87 -1.23
C THR A 8 7.89 21.80 -2.18
N SER A 9 7.83 23.11 -1.94
CA SER A 9 8.55 24.12 -2.73
C SER A 9 10.08 23.92 -2.73
N ASP A 10 10.63 23.34 -1.67
CA ASP A 10 12.03 22.96 -1.51
C ASP A 10 12.37 21.56 -2.07
N LYS A 11 11.42 20.92 -2.78
CA LYS A 11 11.59 19.59 -3.38
C LYS A 11 11.73 18.44 -2.37
N ALA A 12 11.18 18.58 -1.16
CA ALA A 12 10.99 17.44 -0.26
C ALA A 12 9.74 16.65 -0.65
N VAL A 13 9.77 15.32 -0.48
CA VAL A 13 8.65 14.43 -0.81
C VAL A 13 7.57 14.54 0.25
N LEU A 14 6.31 14.72 -0.15
CA LEU A 14 5.20 14.85 0.82
C LEU A 14 5.00 13.56 1.66
N PRO A 15 4.67 13.68 2.96
CA PRO A 15 4.25 12.57 3.81
C PRO A 15 2.84 12.05 3.47
N PHE A 16 2.48 10.87 3.97
CA PHE A 16 1.28 10.16 3.50
C PHE A 16 -0.03 10.87 3.87
N ASP A 17 -0.09 11.44 5.07
CA ASP A 17 -1.24 12.22 5.55
C ASP A 17 -1.57 13.39 4.60
N LYS A 18 -0.55 14.06 4.07
CA LYS A 18 -0.71 15.13 3.06
C LYS A 18 -1.10 14.59 1.70
N VAL A 19 -0.50 13.48 1.27
CA VAL A 19 -0.82 12.84 -0.02
C VAL A 19 -2.28 12.39 -0.10
N ILE A 20 -2.81 11.86 1.00
CA ILE A 20 -4.16 11.29 1.07
C ILE A 20 -5.23 12.32 1.47
N GLU A 21 -4.82 13.54 1.80
CA GLU A 21 -5.71 14.58 2.34
C GLU A 21 -6.88 14.92 1.41
N LEU A 22 -8.07 14.99 2.00
CA LEU A 22 -9.32 15.33 1.35
C LEU A 22 -10.00 16.49 2.06
N GLU A 23 -10.48 17.46 1.29
CA GLU A 23 -11.41 18.48 1.74
C GLU A 23 -12.85 17.97 1.68
N THR A 24 -13.62 18.24 2.72
CA THR A 24 -15.05 17.93 2.75
C THR A 24 -15.82 19.04 2.02
N ILE A 25 -16.51 18.69 0.93
CA ILE A 25 -17.44 19.59 0.24
C ILE A 25 -18.81 19.54 0.91
N ASP A 26 -19.30 18.33 1.17
CA ASP A 26 -20.55 18.06 1.88
C ASP A 26 -20.46 16.70 2.61
N ALA A 27 -21.58 16.23 3.19
CA ALA A 27 -21.62 15.02 4.01
C ALA A 27 -21.17 13.72 3.29
N VAL A 28 -21.18 13.69 1.96
CA VAL A 28 -20.83 12.51 1.15
C VAL A 28 -19.93 12.84 -0.05
N THR A 29 -19.53 14.10 -0.21
CA THR A 29 -18.68 14.56 -1.31
C THR A 29 -17.38 15.14 -0.76
N PHE A 30 -16.26 14.65 -1.30
CA PHE A 30 -14.91 15.06 -0.90
C PHE A 30 -14.09 15.46 -2.11
N ARG A 31 -13.12 16.35 -1.94
CA ARG A 31 -12.17 16.79 -2.98
C ARG A 31 -10.75 16.51 -2.55
N SER A 32 -9.91 16.00 -3.45
CA SER A 32 -8.49 15.82 -3.16
C SER A 32 -7.81 17.17 -2.96
N ILE A 33 -6.99 17.32 -1.92
CA ILE A 33 -6.11 18.50 -1.77
C ILE A 33 -4.95 18.41 -2.75
N VAL A 34 -4.26 17.27 -2.76
CA VAL A 34 -3.21 17.01 -3.74
C VAL A 34 -3.84 16.64 -5.09
N LYS A 35 -3.34 17.26 -6.16
CA LYS A 35 -3.76 17.01 -7.56
C LYS A 35 -3.33 15.64 -8.03
N ALA A 36 -4.04 15.07 -8.99
CA ALA A 36 -3.76 13.74 -9.50
C ALA A 36 -2.29 13.54 -9.93
N TYR A 37 -1.65 12.51 -9.36
CA TYR A 37 -0.23 12.19 -9.59
C TYR A 37 -0.02 11.58 -10.95
N SER A 38 0.94 12.06 -11.74
CA SER A 38 1.46 11.28 -12.88
C SER A 38 2.91 10.86 -12.62
N PRO A 39 3.19 9.57 -12.41
CA PRO A 39 4.54 9.07 -12.18
C PRO A 39 5.51 9.32 -13.35
N THR A 40 4.99 9.51 -14.57
CA THR A 40 5.78 9.72 -15.79
C THR A 40 5.59 11.11 -16.40
N GLY A 41 5.08 12.09 -15.66
CA GLY A 41 5.00 13.47 -16.15
C GLY A 41 3.83 13.80 -17.09
N GLY A 42 2.80 12.95 -17.13
CA GLY A 42 1.45 13.34 -17.60
C GLY A 42 0.89 12.58 -18.80
N GLU A 43 1.74 12.08 -19.70
CA GLU A 43 1.29 11.48 -20.97
C GLU A 43 0.62 10.10 -20.83
N ASN A 44 0.85 9.40 -19.72
CA ASN A 44 0.35 8.03 -19.48
C ASN A 44 -0.70 7.95 -18.37
N GLY A 45 -1.41 9.05 -18.12
CA GLY A 45 -2.42 9.14 -17.07
C GLY A 45 -1.81 9.30 -15.67
N THR A 46 -2.64 9.04 -14.67
CA THR A 46 -2.31 9.26 -13.26
C THR A 46 -2.16 7.94 -12.50
N TYR A 47 -1.57 7.99 -11.31
CA TYR A 47 -1.34 6.83 -10.47
C TYR A 47 -2.66 6.28 -9.92
N GLY A 48 -3.00 5.04 -10.31
CA GLY A 48 -4.22 4.35 -9.89
C GLY A 48 -4.32 4.19 -8.38
N GLY A 49 -3.21 3.84 -7.71
CA GLY A 49 -3.14 3.72 -6.26
C GLY A 49 -3.52 4.99 -5.50
N HIS A 50 -3.31 6.17 -6.09
CA HIS A 50 -3.71 7.45 -5.49
C HIS A 50 -5.23 7.57 -5.41
N VAL A 51 -5.91 7.45 -6.56
CA VAL A 51 -7.37 7.56 -6.62
C VAL A 51 -8.04 6.42 -5.86
N PHE A 52 -7.45 5.23 -5.88
CA PHE A 52 -7.92 4.04 -5.16
C PHE A 52 -7.90 4.24 -3.63
N ALA A 53 -6.76 4.67 -3.09
CA ALA A 53 -6.61 4.92 -1.65
C ALA A 53 -7.46 6.10 -1.17
N GLN A 54 -7.50 7.20 -1.93
CA GLN A 54 -8.33 8.36 -1.56
C GLN A 54 -9.83 8.03 -1.63
N ALA A 55 -10.28 7.20 -2.57
CA ALA A 55 -11.66 6.74 -2.60
C ALA A 55 -12.01 5.90 -1.36
N ALA A 56 -11.10 5.04 -0.91
CA ALA A 56 -11.26 4.30 0.33
C ALA A 56 -11.33 5.23 1.55
N TRP A 57 -10.48 6.26 1.59
CA TRP A 57 -10.51 7.26 2.67
C TRP A 57 -11.81 8.09 2.66
N ALA A 58 -12.27 8.56 1.50
CA ALA A 58 -13.56 9.24 1.35
C ALA A 58 -14.72 8.36 1.86
N ALA A 59 -14.72 7.06 1.53
CA ALA A 59 -15.70 6.13 2.06
C ALA A 59 -15.62 5.99 3.58
N ALA A 60 -14.40 5.88 4.14
CA ALA A 60 -14.17 5.75 5.58
C ALA A 60 -14.68 6.98 6.36
N GLN A 61 -14.54 8.18 5.80
CA GLN A 61 -15.11 9.43 6.35
C GLN A 61 -16.62 9.39 6.59
N THR A 62 -17.35 8.49 5.92
CA THR A 62 -18.80 8.34 6.03
C THR A 62 -19.28 7.16 6.89
N VAL A 63 -18.37 6.45 7.58
CA VAL A 63 -18.71 5.35 8.50
C VAL A 63 -18.54 5.74 9.96
N ASN A 64 -19.23 5.02 10.85
CA ASN A 64 -19.07 5.19 12.30
C ASN A 64 -17.71 4.64 12.77
N GLU A 65 -17.24 5.11 13.92
CA GLU A 65 -16.02 4.61 14.55
C GLU A 65 -16.07 3.10 14.85
N GLY A 66 -14.89 2.48 14.86
CA GLY A 66 -14.70 1.04 15.02
C GLY A 66 -15.03 0.18 13.80
N LEU A 67 -15.40 0.78 12.66
CA LEU A 67 -15.54 0.07 11.38
C LEU A 67 -14.27 0.27 10.53
N LEU A 68 -13.62 -0.84 10.20
CA LEU A 68 -12.37 -0.89 9.45
C LEU A 68 -12.60 -1.44 8.05
N ILE A 69 -11.90 -0.91 7.07
CA ILE A 69 -11.89 -1.45 5.70
C ILE A 69 -11.40 -2.90 5.75
N HIS A 70 -12.21 -3.83 5.24
CA HIS A 70 -11.78 -5.23 5.10
C HIS A 70 -11.80 -5.71 3.64
N ASN A 71 -12.50 -5.00 2.76
CA ASN A 71 -12.55 -5.33 1.35
C ASN A 71 -12.83 -4.06 0.52
N ILE A 72 -12.13 -3.93 -0.60
CA ILE A 72 -12.40 -2.92 -1.60
C ILE A 72 -12.16 -3.50 -2.99
N THR A 73 -13.13 -3.28 -3.89
CA THR A 73 -13.00 -3.60 -5.32
C THR A 73 -13.33 -2.36 -6.13
N GLY A 74 -12.42 -1.96 -7.01
CA GLY A 74 -12.56 -0.80 -7.87
C GLY A 74 -12.31 -1.09 -9.34
N TYR A 75 -12.86 -0.23 -10.19
CA TYR A 75 -12.74 -0.26 -11.64
C TYR A 75 -12.26 1.10 -12.14
N PHE A 76 -11.21 1.06 -12.95
CA PHE A 76 -10.67 2.24 -13.63
C PHE A 76 -11.32 2.36 -14.99
N ILE A 77 -12.03 3.47 -15.22
CA ILE A 77 -12.86 3.71 -16.39
C ILE A 77 -12.12 4.61 -17.38
N LEU A 78 -11.51 5.69 -16.87
CA LEU A 78 -10.77 6.67 -17.66
C LEU A 78 -9.42 6.98 -17.00
N GLY A 79 -8.41 7.28 -17.83
CA GLY A 79 -7.13 7.76 -17.33
C GLY A 79 -7.30 9.12 -16.67
N GLY A 80 -6.77 9.28 -15.45
CA GLY A 80 -6.82 10.56 -14.76
C GLY A 80 -6.05 11.64 -15.49
N LYS A 81 -6.55 12.87 -15.38
CA LYS A 81 -5.94 14.08 -15.90
C LYS A 81 -4.98 14.64 -14.84
N PRO A 82 -3.68 14.73 -15.16
CA PRO A 82 -2.71 15.39 -14.28
C PRO A 82 -3.13 16.84 -14.02
N ASN A 83 -2.74 17.38 -12.87
CA ASN A 83 -3.01 18.78 -12.45
C ASN A 83 -4.46 19.13 -12.11
N GLU A 84 -5.39 18.18 -12.23
CA GLU A 84 -6.77 18.32 -11.77
C GLU A 84 -6.97 17.59 -10.42
N HIS A 85 -7.90 18.10 -9.61
CA HIS A 85 -8.30 17.47 -8.35
C HIS A 85 -9.35 16.40 -8.60
N TYR A 86 -9.32 15.33 -7.81
CA TYR A 86 -10.38 14.33 -7.82
C TYR A 86 -11.53 14.78 -6.92
N ILE A 87 -12.76 14.49 -7.35
CA ILE A 87 -13.98 14.65 -6.55
C ILE A 87 -14.56 13.26 -6.31
N TYR A 88 -14.68 12.88 -5.05
CA TYR A 88 -15.17 11.59 -4.58
C TYR A 88 -16.61 11.75 -4.11
N LYS A 89 -17.55 11.09 -4.77
CA LYS A 89 -18.96 11.03 -4.38
C LYS A 89 -19.27 9.68 -3.77
N VAL A 90 -19.57 9.68 -2.48
CA VAL A 90 -19.86 8.47 -1.71
C VAL A 90 -21.37 8.21 -1.67
N SER A 91 -21.78 6.97 -1.88
CA SER A 91 -23.15 6.51 -1.66
C SER A 91 -23.18 5.45 -0.58
N LYS A 92 -24.07 5.62 0.40
CA LYS A 92 -24.28 4.64 1.48
C LYS A 92 -25.12 3.49 0.93
N VAL A 93 -24.48 2.36 0.68
CA VAL A 93 -25.18 1.16 0.17
C VAL A 93 -25.87 0.43 1.32
N ARG A 94 -25.19 0.29 2.46
CA ARG A 94 -25.72 -0.36 3.66
C ARG A 94 -25.06 0.17 4.91
N ASP A 95 -25.87 0.37 5.96
CA ASP A 95 -25.42 0.60 7.33
C ASP A 95 -25.95 -0.50 8.24
N GLY A 96 -25.06 -1.41 8.64
CA GLY A 96 -25.31 -2.41 9.67
C GLY A 96 -24.43 -2.15 10.90
N TYR A 97 -24.73 -2.83 12.01
CA TYR A 97 -23.94 -2.69 13.22
C TYR A 97 -22.50 -3.22 13.05
N ASN A 98 -22.35 -4.42 12.48
CA ASN A 98 -21.07 -5.08 12.25
C ASN A 98 -20.46 -4.79 10.87
N TYR A 99 -21.29 -4.51 9.87
CA TYR A 99 -20.87 -4.34 8.48
C TYR A 99 -21.51 -3.11 7.87
N CYS A 100 -20.70 -2.32 7.16
CA CYS A 100 -21.14 -1.20 6.35
C CYS A 100 -20.58 -1.32 4.93
N THR A 101 -21.33 -0.82 3.95
CA THR A 101 -20.89 -0.81 2.56
C THR A 101 -21.10 0.57 1.96
N ARG A 102 -20.09 1.03 1.22
CA ARG A 102 -20.08 2.30 0.48
C ARG A 102 -19.77 2.01 -0.98
N SER A 103 -20.44 2.69 -1.89
CA SER A 103 -19.93 2.85 -3.24
C SER A 103 -19.34 4.25 -3.38
N VAL A 104 -18.29 4.37 -4.17
CA VAL A 104 -17.65 5.66 -4.47
C VAL A 104 -17.57 5.81 -5.98
N THR A 105 -17.95 6.99 -6.46
CA THR A 105 -17.78 7.40 -7.84
C THR A 105 -16.85 8.61 -7.86
N VAL A 106 -15.81 8.54 -8.68
CA VAL A 106 -14.78 9.58 -8.75
C VAL A 106 -14.81 10.25 -10.11
N VAL A 107 -14.80 11.58 -10.11
CA VAL A 107 -14.80 12.43 -11.31
C VAL A 107 -13.69 13.48 -11.21
N GLN A 108 -13.31 14.06 -12.35
CA GLN A 108 -12.55 15.31 -12.44
C GLN A 108 -13.37 16.31 -13.30
N ASP A 109 -13.30 17.60 -12.96
CA ASP A 109 -13.98 18.71 -13.66
C ASP A 109 -15.50 18.48 -13.92
N ALA A 110 -16.19 17.86 -12.96
CA ALA A 110 -17.61 17.45 -13.08
C ALA A 110 -17.93 16.57 -14.32
N GLY A 111 -16.92 15.95 -14.92
CA GLY A 111 -17.05 15.12 -16.10
C GLY A 111 -17.52 13.68 -15.83
N GLN A 112 -17.19 12.79 -16.77
CA GLN A 112 -17.55 11.37 -16.69
C GLN A 112 -16.84 10.67 -15.52
N PRO A 113 -17.45 9.64 -14.91
CA PRO A 113 -16.79 8.77 -13.94
C PRO A 113 -15.47 8.21 -14.48
N MET A 114 -14.41 8.38 -13.70
CA MET A 114 -13.06 7.94 -14.05
C MET A 114 -12.66 6.70 -13.27
N PHE A 115 -13.19 6.58 -12.06
CA PHE A 115 -12.99 5.44 -11.19
C PHE A 115 -14.27 5.22 -10.37
N THR A 116 -14.58 3.96 -10.11
CA THR A 116 -15.64 3.59 -9.18
C THR A 116 -15.18 2.43 -8.32
N CYS A 117 -15.61 2.39 -7.05
CA CYS A 117 -15.36 1.25 -6.19
C CYS A 117 -16.52 0.96 -5.26
N THR A 118 -16.54 -0.26 -4.75
CA THR A 118 -17.30 -0.63 -3.55
C THR A 118 -16.30 -0.92 -2.44
N CYS A 119 -16.51 -0.30 -1.28
CA CYS A 119 -15.71 -0.48 -0.08
C CYS A 119 -16.60 -1.04 1.03
N SER A 120 -16.14 -2.12 1.65
CA SER A 120 -16.82 -2.81 2.73
C SER A 120 -16.01 -2.70 4.01
N PHE A 121 -16.72 -2.36 5.08
CA PHE A 121 -16.18 -2.11 6.40
C PHE A 121 -16.76 -3.10 7.39
N LYS A 122 -15.94 -3.56 8.33
CA LYS A 122 -16.38 -4.44 9.41
C LYS A 122 -15.83 -4.01 10.76
N ARG A 123 -16.54 -4.34 11.83
CA ARG A 123 -16.00 -4.24 13.18
C ARG A 123 -15.02 -5.36 13.43
N GLU A 124 -14.07 -5.13 14.32
CA GLU A 124 -13.20 -6.18 14.83
C GLU A 124 -14.04 -7.25 15.52
N GLU A 125 -13.71 -8.52 15.25
CA GLU A 125 -14.39 -9.68 15.79
C GLU A 125 -13.35 -10.76 16.10
N THR A 126 -13.63 -11.61 17.09
CA THR A 126 -12.80 -12.78 17.37
C THR A 126 -13.21 -13.93 16.46
N SER A 127 -12.22 -14.70 16.00
CA SER A 127 -12.44 -15.88 15.16
C SER A 127 -11.87 -17.11 15.85
N PRO A 128 -12.57 -18.26 15.82
CA PRO A 128 -11.99 -19.53 16.26
C PRO A 128 -10.96 -20.09 15.25
N PHE A 129 -10.89 -19.51 14.06
CA PHE A 129 -9.95 -19.88 13.00
C PHE A 129 -9.03 -18.72 12.69
N ASP A 130 -7.73 -18.96 12.80
CA ASP A 130 -6.68 -18.05 12.36
C ASP A 130 -5.57 -18.91 11.73
N VAL A 131 -5.58 -18.96 10.40
CA VAL A 131 -4.68 -19.81 9.62
C VAL A 131 -4.25 -19.05 8.38
N GLN A 132 -2.95 -18.99 8.16
CA GLN A 132 -2.34 -18.52 6.93
C GLN A 132 -1.21 -19.46 6.51
N GLU A 133 -0.78 -19.36 5.25
CA GLU A 133 0.43 -20.04 4.81
C GLU A 133 1.64 -19.50 5.61
N GLN A 134 2.40 -20.40 6.22
CA GLN A 134 3.62 -20.02 6.94
C GLN A 134 4.78 -19.97 5.94
N VAL A 135 5.21 -18.77 5.57
CA VAL A 135 6.28 -18.54 4.60
C VAL A 135 7.47 -17.87 5.27
N ASP A 136 8.57 -18.59 5.44
CA ASP A 136 9.85 -17.99 5.81
C ASP A 136 10.46 -17.28 4.59
N LEU A 137 10.21 -15.97 4.49
CA LEU A 137 10.66 -15.15 3.38
C LEU A 137 12.19 -15.07 3.30
N LYS A 138 12.89 -15.02 4.45
CA LYS A 138 14.36 -14.97 4.49
C LYS A 138 14.95 -16.25 3.92
N LYS A 139 14.37 -17.40 4.24
CA LYS A 139 14.78 -18.69 3.69
C LYS A 139 14.40 -18.83 2.22
N LYS A 140 13.16 -18.47 1.85
CA LYS A 140 12.65 -18.58 0.47
C LYS A 140 13.44 -17.71 -0.50
N TYR A 141 13.83 -16.50 -0.07
CA TYR A 141 14.49 -15.49 -0.89
C TYR A 141 15.92 -15.19 -0.46
N ARG A 142 16.59 -16.17 0.16
CA ARG A 142 17.96 -16.03 0.67
C ARG A 142 18.90 -15.37 -0.34
N ASP A 143 18.91 -15.85 -1.58
CA ASP A 143 19.82 -15.38 -2.64
C ASP A 143 19.59 -13.90 -3.04
N VAL A 144 18.44 -13.34 -2.68
CA VAL A 144 18.06 -11.95 -2.98
C VAL A 144 18.20 -11.06 -1.75
N LEU A 145 17.90 -11.59 -0.57
CA LEU A 145 17.84 -10.82 0.68
C LEU A 145 19.16 -10.86 1.47
N GLN A 146 20.07 -11.81 1.21
CA GLN A 146 21.28 -11.96 2.00
C GLN A 146 22.06 -10.65 2.16
N GLY A 147 22.28 -10.24 3.42
CA GLY A 147 23.02 -9.03 3.77
C GLY A 147 22.22 -7.73 3.67
N LYS A 148 20.97 -7.81 3.18
CA LYS A 148 20.00 -6.70 3.12
C LYS A 148 18.67 -7.08 3.76
N ASP A 149 18.59 -8.27 4.34
CA ASP A 149 17.35 -8.79 4.87
C ASP A 149 16.91 -7.81 5.93
N THR A 150 17.62 -7.63 7.05
CA THR A 150 17.20 -6.72 8.13
C THR A 150 17.23 -5.22 7.82
N GLU A 151 17.56 -4.81 6.59
CA GLU A 151 17.66 -3.39 6.23
C GLU A 151 17.08 -3.13 4.82
N PRO A 152 15.74 -3.09 4.68
CA PRO A 152 15.11 -2.87 3.38
C PRO A 152 15.52 -1.58 2.68
N MET A 153 16.02 -0.57 3.42
CA MET A 153 16.54 0.66 2.81
C MET A 153 17.77 0.43 1.92
N GLN A 154 18.50 -0.66 2.11
CA GLN A 154 19.64 -1.04 1.25
C GLN A 154 19.21 -1.64 -0.09
N HIS A 155 17.93 -1.98 -0.26
CA HIS A 155 17.37 -2.26 -1.57
C HIS A 155 17.19 -0.98 -2.38
N ILE A 156 17.21 -1.12 -3.70
CA ILE A 156 17.03 0.02 -4.60
C ILE A 156 15.65 0.63 -4.38
N THR A 157 15.55 1.96 -4.45
CA THR A 157 14.25 2.63 -4.43
C THR A 157 13.39 2.12 -5.58
N ALA A 158 12.13 1.82 -5.31
CA ALA A 158 11.20 1.40 -6.35
C ALA A 158 11.05 2.54 -7.39
N PRO A 159 11.24 2.26 -8.69
CA PRO A 159 11.24 3.30 -9.71
C PRO A 159 9.84 3.90 -9.90
N SER A 160 9.79 5.11 -10.47
CA SER A 160 8.53 5.78 -10.74
C SER A 160 7.67 5.06 -11.80
N ASN A 161 8.35 4.34 -12.68
CA ASN A 161 7.81 3.45 -13.68
C ASN A 161 8.80 2.29 -13.82
N ASP A 162 8.29 1.06 -13.76
CA ASP A 162 9.12 -0.16 -13.73
C ASP A 162 9.14 -0.89 -15.08
N SER A 163 8.84 -0.17 -16.16
CA SER A 163 9.09 -0.66 -17.52
C SER A 163 10.59 -0.72 -17.82
N GLU A 164 10.97 -1.69 -18.64
CA GLU A 164 12.34 -1.85 -19.10
C GLU A 164 12.85 -0.60 -19.82
N PHE A 165 12.03 -0.02 -20.71
CA PHE A 165 12.35 1.24 -21.39
C PHE A 165 12.62 2.38 -20.39
N PHE A 166 11.79 2.54 -19.36
CA PHE A 166 11.98 3.61 -18.39
C PHE A 166 13.32 3.44 -17.65
N ARG A 167 13.63 2.21 -17.20
CA ARG A 167 14.83 1.90 -16.43
C ARG A 167 16.11 1.98 -17.25
N GLU A 168 16.10 1.51 -18.50
CA GLU A 168 17.32 1.32 -19.30
C GLU A 168 17.55 2.41 -20.34
N THR A 169 16.53 3.19 -20.69
CA THR A 169 16.62 4.21 -21.75
C THR A 169 16.24 5.59 -21.24
N TYR A 170 15.04 5.74 -20.67
CA TYR A 170 14.54 7.06 -20.27
C TYR A 170 15.31 7.65 -19.08
N LEU A 171 15.41 6.91 -17.98
CA LEU A 171 16.00 7.41 -16.75
C LEU A 171 17.51 7.70 -16.88
N PRO A 172 18.33 6.88 -17.58
CA PRO A 172 19.71 7.24 -17.86
C PRO A 172 19.87 8.54 -18.68
N ALA A 173 18.93 8.82 -19.59
CA ALA A 173 18.92 10.06 -20.37
C ALA A 173 18.35 11.27 -19.59
N HIS A 174 17.51 11.01 -18.58
CA HIS A 174 16.81 12.02 -17.76
C HIS A 174 16.93 11.69 -16.26
N PRO A 175 18.13 11.71 -15.67
CA PRO A 175 18.34 11.25 -14.30
C PRO A 175 17.59 12.10 -13.26
N ASP A 176 17.38 13.38 -13.54
CA ASP A 176 16.58 14.31 -12.73
C ASP A 176 15.07 14.01 -12.76
N HIS A 177 14.63 13.19 -13.71
CA HIS A 177 13.25 12.70 -13.79
C HIS A 177 12.97 11.53 -12.85
N PHE A 178 13.98 11.04 -12.11
CA PHE A 178 13.73 10.15 -11.00
C PHE A 178 12.74 10.79 -10.02
N ASN A 179 11.70 10.04 -9.65
CA ASN A 179 10.65 10.56 -8.80
C ASN A 179 10.26 9.53 -7.73
N PRO A 180 10.72 9.67 -6.47
CA PRO A 180 10.19 8.87 -5.38
C PRO A 180 8.68 9.04 -5.27
N ILE A 181 8.00 7.98 -4.83
CA ILE A 181 6.57 8.04 -4.57
C ILE A 181 6.31 8.85 -3.31
N GLY A 182 5.30 9.73 -3.35
CA GLY A 182 4.85 10.47 -2.18
C GLY A 182 4.30 9.52 -1.10
N GLY A 183 4.44 9.91 0.15
CA GLY A 183 3.78 9.30 1.30
C GLY A 183 4.38 8.00 1.82
N LEU A 184 5.10 7.22 1.01
CA LEU A 184 5.69 5.96 1.47
C LEU A 184 7.15 5.84 1.01
N HIS A 185 7.96 5.17 1.82
CA HIS A 185 9.21 4.59 1.34
C HIS A 185 8.89 3.29 0.61
N LEU A 186 9.32 3.15 -0.64
CA LEU A 186 9.18 1.92 -1.40
C LEU A 186 10.53 1.46 -1.93
N ARG A 187 10.86 0.20 -1.65
CA ARG A 187 12.13 -0.45 -1.98
C ARG A 187 11.82 -1.71 -2.76
N LYS A 188 12.61 -2.00 -3.78
CA LYS A 188 12.41 -3.18 -4.64
C LYS A 188 13.63 -4.09 -4.54
N ALA A 189 13.38 -5.37 -4.24
CA ALA A 189 14.44 -6.36 -4.24
C ALA A 189 14.88 -6.69 -5.67
N ASP A 190 16.17 -6.95 -5.87
CA ASP A 190 16.67 -7.42 -7.15
C ASP A 190 16.37 -8.91 -7.32
N MET A 191 15.22 -9.20 -7.92
CA MET A 191 14.74 -10.58 -8.08
C MET A 191 15.39 -11.32 -9.25
N ARG A 192 16.35 -10.73 -9.98
CA ARG A 192 17.00 -11.39 -11.14
C ARG A 192 17.62 -12.75 -10.76
N PRO A 193 18.41 -12.89 -9.67
CA PRO A 193 18.99 -14.17 -9.30
C PRO A 193 17.92 -15.24 -9.00
N TYR A 194 16.85 -14.86 -8.32
CA TYR A 194 15.74 -15.77 -8.02
C TYR A 194 14.94 -16.14 -9.28
N ASN A 195 14.67 -15.18 -10.17
CA ASN A 195 13.81 -15.43 -11.33
C ASN A 195 14.52 -16.11 -12.51
N ALA A 196 15.86 -16.11 -12.56
CA ALA A 196 16.64 -16.56 -13.72
C ALA A 196 16.36 -18.02 -14.15
N SER A 197 16.06 -18.90 -13.20
CA SER A 197 15.80 -20.33 -13.44
C SER A 197 14.32 -20.70 -13.47
N ARG A 198 13.41 -19.71 -13.41
CA ARG A 198 11.98 -19.93 -13.22
C ARG A 198 11.17 -19.53 -14.45
N ASP A 199 10.15 -20.33 -14.73
CA ASP A 199 9.13 -20.02 -15.73
C ASP A 199 8.36 -18.76 -15.36
N ALA A 200 7.79 -18.08 -16.35
CA ALA A 200 7.16 -16.76 -16.18
C ALA A 200 6.11 -16.69 -15.05
N LEU A 201 5.37 -17.77 -14.79
CA LEU A 201 4.34 -17.83 -13.74
C LEU A 201 4.92 -18.08 -12.33
N ASP A 202 6.12 -18.64 -12.25
CA ASP A 202 6.83 -18.92 -11.00
C ASP A 202 7.79 -17.80 -10.59
N ARG A 203 7.99 -16.82 -11.47
CA ARG A 203 8.72 -15.59 -11.15
C ARG A 203 7.98 -14.77 -10.10
N ARG A 204 8.74 -14.08 -9.28
CA ARG A 204 8.26 -13.25 -8.17
C ARG A 204 8.87 -11.85 -8.22
N GLN A 205 8.12 -10.89 -7.69
CA GLN A 205 8.59 -9.56 -7.37
C GLN A 205 8.41 -9.29 -5.89
N LEU A 206 9.45 -8.82 -5.21
CA LEU A 206 9.39 -8.36 -3.83
C LEU A 206 9.53 -6.84 -3.77
N THR A 207 8.56 -6.21 -3.12
CA THR A 207 8.57 -4.79 -2.79
C THR A 207 8.42 -4.62 -1.29
N PHE A 208 9.32 -3.86 -0.68
CA PHE A 208 9.21 -3.45 0.71
C PHE A 208 8.69 -2.03 0.81
N TYR A 209 7.87 -1.75 1.81
CA TYR A 209 7.34 -0.42 2.02
C TYR A 209 7.10 -0.11 3.48
N THR A 210 7.20 1.18 3.79
CA THR A 210 6.88 1.73 5.11
C THR A 210 6.39 3.17 4.97
N LEU A 211 5.81 3.71 6.04
CA LEU A 211 5.27 5.06 6.09
C LEU A 211 6.38 6.10 5.96
N ARG A 212 6.10 7.17 5.21
CA ARG A 212 6.84 8.43 5.28
C ARG A 212 5.99 9.44 6.05
N GLY A 213 6.58 10.06 7.06
CA GLY A 213 5.87 10.96 7.97
C GLY A 213 5.12 10.21 9.07
N SER A 214 3.95 10.71 9.45
CA SER A 214 3.13 10.12 10.52
C SER A 214 1.64 10.20 10.17
N LEU A 215 0.83 9.35 10.80
CA LEU A 215 -0.63 9.34 10.64
C LEU A 215 -1.33 9.71 11.95
N PRO A 216 -2.54 10.30 11.91
CA PRO A 216 -3.34 10.54 13.11
C PRO A 216 -3.59 9.27 13.92
N LEU A 217 -3.90 9.45 15.21
CA LEU A 217 -4.01 8.35 16.17
C LEU A 217 -5.08 7.34 15.74
N PRO A 218 -4.75 6.04 15.66
CA PRO A 218 -5.69 4.99 15.25
C PRO A 218 -6.65 4.58 16.39
N THR A 219 -6.41 5.06 17.61
CA THR A 219 -7.17 4.70 18.81
C THR A 219 -7.40 5.89 19.74
N ALA A 220 -8.52 5.89 20.47
CA ALA A 220 -8.85 6.90 21.48
C ALA A 220 -9.42 6.26 22.78
N PRO A 221 -9.11 6.83 23.97
CA PRO A 221 -8.18 7.92 24.20
C PRO A 221 -6.70 7.48 24.06
N PHE A 222 -5.81 8.44 23.79
CA PHE A 222 -4.37 8.24 23.79
C PHE A 222 -3.69 9.24 24.75
N PRO A 223 -2.77 8.81 25.65
CA PRO A 223 -2.34 7.42 25.85
C PRO A 223 -3.48 6.53 26.38
N PRO A 224 -3.41 5.20 26.18
CA PRO A 224 -4.42 4.28 26.69
C PRO A 224 -4.55 4.44 28.21
N GLY A 225 -5.75 4.83 28.67
CA GLY A 225 -6.08 4.84 30.09
C GLY A 225 -6.65 3.49 30.54
N PRO A 226 -7.01 3.32 31.82
CA PRO A 226 -7.66 2.11 32.36
C PRO A 226 -9.09 1.84 31.79
N GLY A 227 -9.47 2.49 30.70
CA GLY A 227 -10.77 2.39 30.05
C GLY A 227 -10.72 1.63 28.72
N LYS A 228 -11.89 1.51 28.08
CA LYS A 228 -12.01 0.88 26.76
C LYS A 228 -11.33 1.74 25.69
N VAL A 229 -10.32 1.19 25.03
CA VAL A 229 -9.71 1.76 23.83
C VAL A 229 -10.65 1.53 22.65
N ASN A 230 -11.02 2.61 21.95
CA ASN A 230 -11.83 2.54 20.74
C ASN A 230 -10.99 2.83 19.51
N VAL A 231 -11.22 2.08 18.44
CA VAL A 231 -10.61 2.31 17.14
C VAL A 231 -11.25 3.54 16.50
N THR A 232 -10.43 4.55 16.21
CA THR A 232 -10.88 5.79 15.57
C THR A 232 -11.18 5.55 14.09
N ARG A 233 -11.77 6.53 13.44
CA ARG A 233 -11.98 6.45 12.00
C ARG A 233 -10.67 6.53 11.24
N GLU A 234 -9.73 7.33 11.75
CA GLU A 234 -8.40 7.59 11.22
C GLU A 234 -7.53 6.32 11.16
N ALA A 235 -7.86 5.29 11.94
CA ALA A 235 -7.25 3.96 11.79
C ALA A 235 -7.30 3.42 10.34
N ASN A 236 -8.34 3.79 9.58
CA ASN A 236 -8.46 3.42 8.17
C ASN A 236 -7.39 4.07 7.27
N LEU A 237 -6.70 5.12 7.72
CA LEU A 237 -5.59 5.71 6.96
C LEU A 237 -4.42 4.73 6.81
N HIS A 238 -4.18 3.87 7.79
CA HIS A 238 -3.18 2.81 7.66
C HIS A 238 -3.57 1.78 6.59
N ALA A 239 -4.84 1.37 6.55
CA ALA A 239 -5.37 0.56 5.46
C ALA A 239 -5.21 1.28 4.11
N CYS A 240 -5.51 2.59 4.04
CA CYS A 240 -5.31 3.39 2.83
C CYS A 240 -3.84 3.42 2.37
N ALA A 241 -2.87 3.44 3.30
CA ALA A 241 -1.45 3.35 2.97
C ALA A 241 -1.09 2.00 2.30
N HIS A 242 -1.63 0.89 2.80
CA HIS A 242 -1.49 -0.42 2.13
C HIS A 242 -2.14 -0.44 0.75
N LEU A 243 -3.35 0.12 0.62
CA LEU A 243 -4.03 0.25 -0.69
C LEU A 243 -3.20 1.08 -1.66
N TYR A 244 -2.62 2.19 -1.19
CA TYR A 244 -1.77 3.06 -1.98
C TYR A 244 -0.50 2.34 -2.45
N ALA A 245 0.13 1.51 -1.62
CA ALA A 245 1.28 0.70 -2.02
C ALA A 245 0.91 -0.43 -3.00
N SER A 246 -0.27 -1.03 -2.85
CA SER A 246 -0.67 -2.25 -3.57
C SER A 246 -0.73 -2.11 -5.10
N ASP A 247 -1.06 -0.93 -5.62
CA ASP A 247 -1.10 -0.65 -7.06
C ASP A 247 0.29 -0.33 -7.64
N ARG A 248 1.32 -0.15 -6.79
CA ARG A 248 2.61 0.34 -7.27
C ARG A 248 3.34 -0.68 -8.13
N ASN A 249 3.64 -0.28 -9.37
CA ASN A 249 4.37 -1.09 -10.36
C ASN A 249 3.73 -2.48 -10.56
N SER A 250 2.42 -2.55 -10.34
CA SER A 250 1.58 -3.74 -10.42
C SER A 250 1.50 -4.30 -11.84
N LEU A 251 1.26 -3.41 -12.80
CA LEU A 251 1.09 -3.76 -14.21
C LEU A 251 2.37 -4.30 -14.84
N PHE A 252 3.53 -3.70 -14.54
CA PHE A 252 4.80 -4.02 -15.21
C PHE A 252 5.33 -5.43 -14.90
N ILE A 253 4.81 -6.09 -13.86
CA ILE A 253 5.12 -7.49 -13.55
C ILE A 253 4.83 -8.39 -14.75
N VAL A 254 3.72 -8.16 -15.46
CA VAL A 254 3.28 -9.00 -16.57
C VAL A 254 4.31 -9.03 -17.72
N PRO A 255 4.66 -7.90 -18.36
CA PRO A 255 5.65 -7.91 -19.44
C PRO A 255 7.05 -8.25 -18.93
N ASN A 256 7.43 -7.86 -17.70
CA ASN A 256 8.74 -8.17 -17.14
C ASN A 256 8.90 -9.67 -16.87
N HIS A 257 7.88 -10.37 -16.37
CA HIS A 257 7.96 -11.81 -16.14
C HIS A 257 7.89 -12.63 -17.43
N LEU A 258 7.38 -12.07 -18.52
CA LEU A 258 7.36 -12.71 -19.83
C LEU A 258 8.62 -12.42 -20.67
N ASP A 259 9.58 -11.64 -20.15
CA ASP A 259 10.74 -11.12 -20.91
C ASP A 259 10.34 -10.31 -22.16
N ARG A 260 9.18 -9.64 -22.07
CA ARG A 260 8.60 -8.80 -23.13
C ARG A 260 8.41 -7.35 -22.66
N GLY A 261 9.35 -6.86 -21.83
CA GLY A 261 9.34 -5.54 -21.20
C GLY A 261 9.29 -4.35 -22.17
N ARG A 262 9.58 -4.59 -23.45
CA ARG A 262 9.55 -3.58 -24.52
C ARG A 262 8.40 -3.77 -25.52
N GLU A 263 7.61 -4.83 -25.38
CA GLU A 263 6.63 -5.24 -26.41
C GLU A 263 5.19 -4.91 -26.02
N PHE A 264 4.97 -3.72 -25.47
CA PHE A 264 3.64 -3.16 -25.23
C PHE A 264 3.61 -1.68 -25.62
N THR A 265 2.45 -1.22 -26.09
CA THR A 265 2.26 0.19 -26.48
C THR A 265 1.65 1.01 -25.35
N ARG A 266 0.63 0.46 -24.67
CA ARG A 266 -0.03 1.06 -23.52
C ARG A 266 -0.45 -0.01 -22.53
N MET A 267 -0.43 0.35 -21.24
CA MET A 267 -0.92 -0.47 -20.15
C MET A 267 -1.73 0.42 -19.21
N ALA A 268 -2.85 -0.11 -18.73
CA ALA A 268 -3.71 0.56 -17.77
C ALA A 268 -4.30 -0.48 -16.82
N SER A 269 -4.51 -0.08 -15.56
CA SER A 269 -5.27 -0.87 -14.61
C SER A 269 -6.73 -0.89 -15.07
N LEU A 270 -7.40 -2.04 -14.98
CA LEU A 270 -8.82 -2.19 -15.33
C LEU A 270 -9.66 -2.34 -14.07
N SER A 271 -9.24 -3.25 -13.19
CA SER A 271 -9.86 -3.48 -11.90
C SER A 271 -8.80 -3.80 -10.86
N HIS A 272 -9.05 -3.41 -9.62
CA HIS A 272 -8.20 -3.72 -8.48
C HIS A 272 -9.05 -4.15 -7.29
N SER A 273 -8.64 -5.22 -6.62
CA SER A 273 -9.34 -5.75 -5.44
C SER A 273 -8.34 -6.05 -4.33
N VAL A 274 -8.66 -5.59 -3.13
CA VAL A 274 -7.84 -5.83 -1.94
C VAL A 274 -8.75 -6.30 -0.81
N ILE A 275 -8.32 -7.37 -0.14
CA ILE A 275 -8.97 -7.92 1.05
C ILE A 275 -7.96 -7.84 2.19
N PHE A 276 -8.37 -7.27 3.32
CA PHE A 276 -7.60 -7.29 4.55
C PHE A 276 -8.09 -8.45 5.41
N HIS A 277 -7.19 -9.38 5.72
CA HIS A 277 -7.47 -10.55 6.55
C HIS A 277 -7.20 -10.31 8.03
N VAL A 278 -6.40 -9.28 8.34
CA VAL A 278 -5.89 -8.97 9.68
C VAL A 278 -6.59 -7.76 10.29
N GLY A 279 -6.46 -7.62 11.61
CA GLY A 279 -7.02 -6.51 12.37
C GLY A 279 -6.19 -5.22 12.25
N VAL A 280 -6.65 -4.15 12.91
CA VAL A 280 -5.96 -2.85 12.87
C VAL A 280 -4.52 -2.93 13.38
N LYS A 281 -4.24 -3.79 14.36
CA LYS A 281 -2.90 -3.94 14.99
C LYS A 281 -1.83 -4.29 13.95
N ASP A 282 -2.17 -5.17 13.02
CA ASP A 282 -1.24 -5.65 12.00
C ASP A 282 -1.10 -4.65 10.85
N LEU A 283 -2.17 -3.89 10.55
CA LEU A 283 -2.19 -2.85 9.52
C LEU A 283 -1.48 -1.57 9.94
N ILE A 284 -1.28 -1.34 11.24
CA ILE A 284 -0.68 -0.08 11.70
C ILE A 284 0.75 0.04 11.18
N MET A 285 0.97 1.15 10.49
CA MET A 285 2.28 1.65 10.08
C MET A 285 2.72 2.71 11.10
N PRO A 286 3.72 2.43 11.95
CA PRO A 286 4.23 3.40 12.90
C PRO A 286 4.79 4.65 12.19
N PRO A 287 4.85 5.79 12.89
CA PRO A 287 5.52 6.98 12.39
C PRO A 287 6.95 6.68 11.95
N GLU A 288 7.38 7.37 10.91
CA GLU A 288 8.79 7.35 10.53
C GLU A 288 9.65 7.89 11.70
N PRO A 289 10.72 7.17 12.09
CA PRO A 289 11.64 7.63 13.12
C PRO A 289 12.26 8.99 12.79
N ARG A 290 12.36 9.86 13.80
CA ARG A 290 13.07 11.14 13.73
C ARG A 290 14.58 10.90 13.80
N ILE A 291 15.20 10.69 12.65
CA ILE A 291 16.64 10.49 12.51
C ILE A 291 17.23 11.55 11.56
N ASP A 292 18.44 12.02 11.85
CA ASP A 292 19.18 12.90 10.93
C ASP A 292 19.80 12.06 9.80
N HIS A 293 18.95 11.68 8.84
CA HIS A 293 19.32 10.82 7.73
C HIS A 293 18.87 11.43 6.39
N PRO A 294 19.69 11.41 5.32
CA PRO A 294 19.35 12.03 4.04
C PRO A 294 18.07 11.50 3.38
N ASN A 295 17.66 10.27 3.74
CA ASN A 295 16.43 9.67 3.24
C ASN A 295 15.23 9.83 4.18
N ALA A 296 15.39 10.37 5.39
CA ALA A 296 14.27 10.63 6.31
C ALA A 296 13.42 11.81 5.83
N ASP A 297 12.14 11.86 6.20
CA ASP A 297 11.32 13.04 5.97
C ASP A 297 11.78 14.20 6.87
N ARG A 298 12.27 15.28 6.26
CA ARG A 298 12.73 16.49 6.97
C ARG A 298 11.57 17.33 7.52
N THR A 299 10.34 17.11 7.05
CA THR A 299 9.15 17.84 7.52
C THR A 299 8.68 17.38 8.91
N LEU A 300 9.12 16.21 9.38
CA LEU A 300 8.84 15.69 10.72
C LEU A 300 9.43 16.52 11.86
N TRP A 301 10.34 17.46 11.55
CA TRP A 301 11.02 18.31 12.54
C TRP A 301 10.34 19.67 12.75
N GLU A 302 9.40 20.06 11.89
CA GLU A 302 8.76 21.38 11.93
C GLU A 302 7.45 21.40 12.75
N ASP A 303 6.72 20.28 12.81
CA ASP A 303 5.50 20.15 13.61
C ASP A 303 5.76 19.43 14.95
N GLU A 304 5.46 20.09 16.07
CA GLU A 304 5.76 19.64 17.44
C GLU A 304 5.06 18.33 17.86
N LYS A 305 4.05 17.85 17.12
CA LYS A 305 3.24 16.70 17.54
C LYS A 305 3.38 15.52 16.57
N ILE A 306 4.29 14.59 16.89
CA ILE A 306 4.24 13.24 16.33
C ILE A 306 3.03 12.54 16.94
N SER A 307 2.11 12.08 16.11
CA SER A 307 1.12 11.09 16.51
C SER A 307 1.83 9.75 16.68
N LEU A 308 2.38 9.50 17.87
CA LEU A 308 3.07 8.26 18.19
C LEU A 308 2.04 7.13 18.21
N CYS A 309 2.02 6.29 17.17
CA CYS A 309 1.35 4.99 17.26
C CYS A 309 2.14 4.11 18.23
N ALA A 310 1.85 4.23 19.53
CA ALA A 310 2.34 3.30 20.54
C ALA A 310 1.30 2.19 20.71
N LEU A 311 1.44 1.12 19.92
CA LEU A 311 0.74 -0.13 20.17
C LEU A 311 1.58 -0.99 21.12
N ASP A 312 0.95 -1.51 22.17
CA ASP A 312 1.54 -2.56 23.01
C ASP A 312 1.75 -3.85 22.18
N GLY A 313 2.91 -4.51 22.34
CA GLY A 313 3.29 -5.70 21.57
C GLY A 313 4.18 -5.42 20.34
N TYR A 314 4.61 -4.19 20.12
CA TYR A 314 5.59 -3.84 19.08
C TYR A 314 7.02 -4.19 19.54
N GLU A 315 7.40 -5.45 19.38
CA GLU A 315 8.71 -5.98 19.78
C GLU A 315 9.86 -5.26 19.04
N GLU A 316 11.02 -5.11 19.69
CA GLU A 316 12.22 -4.47 19.10
C GLU A 316 12.72 -5.22 17.85
N THR A 317 12.35 -6.50 17.71
CA THR A 317 12.78 -7.41 16.64
C THR A 317 12.04 -7.22 15.32
N ASP A 318 11.09 -6.29 15.20
CA ASP A 318 10.37 -6.04 13.92
C ASP A 318 10.78 -4.71 13.26
N ARG A 319 11.94 -4.16 13.66
CA ARG A 319 12.46 -2.87 13.20
C ARG A 319 13.74 -3.02 12.39
N ASP A 320 13.91 -2.14 11.41
CA ASP A 320 15.24 -1.89 10.84
C ASP A 320 16.14 -1.16 11.86
N ALA A 321 17.40 -0.91 11.50
CA ALA A 321 18.37 -0.28 12.41
C ALA A 321 17.95 1.12 12.88
N ASP A 322 17.08 1.77 12.11
CA ASP A 322 16.56 3.10 12.36
C ASP A 322 15.24 3.11 13.14
N GLY A 323 14.59 1.95 13.33
CA GLY A 323 13.33 1.82 14.08
C GLY A 323 12.06 1.68 13.24
N ARG A 324 12.14 1.56 11.90
CA ARG A 324 10.97 1.47 11.01
C ARG A 324 10.39 0.06 10.97
N LYS A 325 9.07 -0.05 11.02
CA LYS A 325 8.33 -1.28 10.65
C LYS A 325 8.22 -1.37 9.14
N TRP A 326 8.58 -2.51 8.56
CA TRP A 326 8.47 -2.75 7.13
C TRP A 326 7.38 -3.76 6.81
N PHE A 327 6.76 -3.55 5.67
CA PHE A 327 5.85 -4.50 5.05
C PHE A 327 6.46 -4.97 3.73
N VAL A 328 6.20 -6.22 3.38
CA VAL A 328 6.66 -6.83 2.13
C VAL A 328 5.47 -7.26 1.31
N GLN A 329 5.55 -6.99 0.01
CA GLN A 329 4.62 -7.46 -1.00
C GLN A 329 5.34 -8.46 -1.90
N GLU A 330 4.89 -9.71 -1.86
CA GLU A 330 5.19 -10.69 -2.89
C GLU A 330 4.14 -10.60 -3.99
N ALA A 331 4.59 -10.43 -5.24
CA ALA A 331 3.73 -10.28 -6.39
C ALA A 331 4.13 -11.23 -7.52
N TRP A 332 3.15 -11.75 -8.24
CA TRP A 332 3.36 -12.65 -9.39
C TRP A 332 2.23 -12.56 -10.40
N MET A 333 2.50 -13.01 -11.62
CA MET A 333 1.49 -13.14 -12.67
C MET A 333 0.89 -14.55 -12.66
N THR A 334 -0.42 -14.64 -12.84
CA THR A 334 -1.12 -15.94 -12.96
C THR A 334 -1.59 -16.22 -14.38
N ARG A 335 -1.83 -15.18 -15.19
CA ARG A 335 -2.27 -15.32 -16.59
C ARG A 335 -2.04 -14.05 -17.40
N ALA A 336 -1.67 -14.18 -18.68
CA ALA A 336 -1.72 -13.10 -19.64
C ALA A 336 -2.21 -13.60 -21.01
N THR A 337 -3.29 -13.04 -21.53
CA THR A 337 -3.88 -13.41 -22.83
C THR A 337 -4.94 -12.38 -23.26
N GLY A 338 -5.25 -12.32 -24.57
CA GLY A 338 -6.33 -11.48 -25.10
C GLY A 338 -6.19 -9.99 -24.80
N GLY A 339 -4.95 -9.49 -24.73
CA GLY A 339 -4.65 -8.10 -24.39
C GLY A 339 -4.81 -7.76 -22.90
N ARG A 340 -4.90 -8.76 -22.02
CA ARG A 340 -5.04 -8.58 -20.57
C ARG A 340 -4.02 -9.42 -19.81
N GLY A 341 -3.60 -8.91 -18.66
CA GLY A 341 -2.79 -9.63 -17.69
C GLY A 341 -3.45 -9.63 -16.32
N LEU A 342 -3.37 -10.75 -15.62
CA LEU A 342 -3.78 -10.90 -14.24
C LEU A 342 -2.53 -11.14 -13.40
N HIS A 343 -2.36 -10.33 -12.37
CA HIS A 343 -1.34 -10.52 -11.35
C HIS A 343 -2.01 -10.54 -9.97
N THR A 344 -1.35 -11.20 -9.04
CA THR A 344 -1.79 -11.36 -7.66
C THR A 344 -0.68 -10.89 -6.74
N ARG A 345 -1.07 -10.38 -5.58
CA ARG A 345 -0.14 -9.99 -4.52
C ARG A 345 -0.60 -10.55 -3.20
N TRP A 346 0.38 -10.88 -2.39
CA TRP A 346 0.21 -11.12 -0.97
C TRP A 346 1.12 -10.16 -0.20
N THR A 347 0.63 -9.66 0.94
CA THR A 347 1.35 -8.74 1.80
C THR A 347 1.53 -9.37 3.15
N ASP A 348 2.72 -9.24 3.70
CA ASP A 348 3.03 -9.57 5.09
C ASP A 348 3.80 -8.44 5.75
N THR A 349 3.81 -8.45 7.07
CA THR A 349 4.82 -7.78 7.89
C THR A 349 6.18 -8.45 7.68
N VAL A 350 7.25 -7.66 7.66
CA VAL A 350 8.59 -8.26 7.60
C VAL A 350 9.00 -8.67 9.00
N TRP A 351 8.89 -9.97 9.30
CA TRP A 351 9.35 -10.56 10.55
C TRP A 351 10.88 -10.60 10.58
N TRP A 352 11.52 -9.83 11.49
CA TRP A 352 12.99 -9.92 11.64
C TRP A 352 13.46 -10.92 12.71
N GLY A 353 12.54 -11.55 13.46
CA GLY A 353 12.91 -12.21 14.72
C GLY A 353 12.63 -13.70 14.92
N GLN A 354 11.84 -14.41 14.11
CA GLN A 354 11.64 -15.85 14.37
C GLN A 354 12.72 -16.69 13.67
N ALA A 355 13.79 -16.96 14.41
CA ALA A 355 14.51 -18.21 14.22
C ALA A 355 13.49 -19.36 14.33
N ALA A 356 13.62 -20.37 13.48
CA ALA A 356 12.75 -21.54 13.38
C ALA A 356 12.80 -22.48 14.62
N GLY A 357 12.88 -21.92 15.84
CA GLY A 357 13.16 -22.62 17.10
C GLY A 357 11.94 -23.02 17.93
N GLU A 358 10.75 -22.48 17.69
CA GLU A 358 9.54 -22.81 18.50
C GLU A 358 8.59 -23.79 17.80
N LEU A 359 9.08 -24.54 16.80
CA LEU A 359 8.26 -25.45 15.99
C LEU A 359 8.27 -26.93 16.45
N GLU A 360 8.85 -27.23 17.62
CA GLU A 360 8.72 -28.55 18.24
C GLU A 360 7.52 -28.69 19.18
N ASP A 361 7.02 -27.61 19.79
CA ASP A 361 5.97 -27.73 20.83
C ASP A 361 4.53 -27.73 20.29
N MET A 362 4.27 -27.23 19.07
CA MET A 362 2.90 -27.19 18.49
C MET A 362 2.49 -28.40 17.67
N LYS A 363 3.37 -29.40 17.46
CA LYS A 363 3.00 -30.64 16.73
C LYS A 363 2.22 -31.66 17.58
N SER A 364 2.03 -31.40 18.88
CA SER A 364 1.35 -32.33 19.79
C SER A 364 -0.16 -32.07 20.00
N ALA A 365 -0.67 -30.92 19.56
CA ALA A 365 -2.08 -30.57 19.77
C ALA A 365 -2.84 -30.48 18.44
N LEU A 366 -3.94 -31.25 18.35
CA LEU A 366 -4.96 -31.25 17.29
C LEU A 366 -4.70 -32.17 16.09
N GLY A 367 -4.74 -33.47 16.37
CA GLY A 367 -5.30 -34.41 15.42
C GLY A 367 -6.82 -34.28 15.42
N HIS A 368 -7.42 -33.67 14.39
CA HIS A 368 -8.75 -34.04 13.90
C HIS A 368 -8.90 -33.70 12.41
N LYS A 369 -9.45 -34.67 11.68
CA LYS A 369 -9.63 -34.72 10.23
C LYS A 369 -10.86 -33.92 9.75
N LEU A 370 -10.84 -33.64 8.43
CA LEU A 370 -11.96 -33.33 7.49
C LEU A 370 -12.38 -31.86 7.39
N SER A 371 -12.86 -31.33 6.26
CA SER A 371 -12.83 -31.63 4.81
C SER A 371 -13.50 -30.44 4.11
N TRP A 372 -13.15 -30.14 2.86
CA TRP A 372 -13.58 -28.96 2.09
C TRP A 372 -15.00 -28.96 1.51
N ALA A 373 -15.42 -27.72 1.17
CA ALA A 373 -16.23 -27.25 0.02
C ALA A 373 -17.74 -27.04 0.24
N ARG A 374 -18.37 -25.96 -0.25
CA ARG A 374 -18.05 -25.09 -1.41
C ARG A 374 -17.90 -23.61 -1.09
#